data_AF-A0A9E3CLC5-F1
#
_entry.id   AF-A0A9E3CLC5-F1
#
_cell.length_a   1.000
_cell.length_b   1.000
_cell.length_c   1.000
_cell.angle_alpha   90.00
_cell.angle_beta   90.00
_cell.angle_gamma   90.00
#
_symmetry.space_group_name_H-M   'P 1'
#
loop_
_entity.id
_entity.type
_entity.pdbx_description
1 polymer ?
#
loop_
_entity_poly.entity_id
_entity_poly.type
_entity_poly.pdbx_seq_one_letter_code
_entity_poly.pdbx_strand_id
1 'polypeptide(L)'
;MAGPFDKKKGGTATAPAAAASKADNDDPTKAEVTNLGEDKPVPKGDPFGNVSDPSGVSGYKPGAFMGQLVLMHPTETGKMRTSANTAENPESEFVRYDIIPLTVPEEGAPTRNPATLGQDDDGETVVTVLNKDGEVESFEAYEVGERIDDVLIFNKPLVREGKKALEKGTSWLLGRITLGTKKPGQSAPVILVAGDEEDKAIYQEWRAQAAKK
;
A
#
# COMPACT_ATOMS: atom_id res chain seq x y z
N MET A 1 24.87 55.03 39.21
CA MET A 1 26.04 54.42 38.54
C MET A 1 25.94 52.91 38.65
N ALA A 2 26.50 52.21 37.66
CA ALA A 2 26.27 50.81 37.29
C ALA A 2 26.51 49.77 38.38
N GLY A 3 25.73 48.68 38.31
CA GLY A 3 26.06 47.39 38.92
C GLY A 3 26.79 46.48 37.91
N PRO A 4 27.65 45.55 38.38
CA PRO A 4 28.74 44.96 37.59
C PRO A 4 28.46 43.52 37.14
N PHE A 5 28.55 43.32 35.81
CA PHE A 5 28.94 42.11 35.06
C PHE A 5 28.11 40.80 35.13
N ASP A 6 27.64 40.43 33.93
CA ASP A 6 27.65 39.09 33.31
C ASP A 6 26.67 37.98 33.76
N LYS A 7 25.67 37.71 32.91
CA LYS A 7 25.54 36.39 32.24
C LYS A 7 24.45 36.33 31.15
N LYS A 8 24.93 36.06 29.93
CA LYS A 8 24.39 35.13 28.91
C LYS A 8 22.87 35.10 28.62
N LYS A 9 22.53 35.67 27.46
CA LYS A 9 22.10 34.94 26.25
C LYS A 9 21.36 33.60 26.51
N GLY A 10 20.05 33.59 26.33
CA GLY A 10 19.21 32.39 26.33
C GLY A 10 18.05 32.53 25.36
N GLY A 11 18.36 32.50 24.06
CA GLY A 11 17.34 32.30 23.03
C GLY A 11 16.89 30.85 23.10
N THR A 12 15.59 30.63 23.29
CA THR A 12 14.97 29.31 23.20
C THR A 12 14.98 28.90 21.74
N ALA A 13 16.03 28.19 21.33
CA ALA A 13 16.06 27.51 20.04
C ALA A 13 15.07 26.35 20.11
N THR A 14 13.91 26.52 19.46
CA THR A 14 13.08 25.39 19.06
C THR A 14 13.91 24.55 18.10
N ALA A 15 14.37 23.38 18.56
CA ALA A 15 14.99 22.41 17.69
C ALA A 15 13.97 22.04 16.58
N PRO A 16 14.34 22.05 15.29
CA PRO A 16 13.48 21.51 14.27
C PRO A 16 13.24 20.03 14.59
N ALA A 17 11.98 19.59 14.54
CA ALA A 17 11.62 18.18 14.59
C ALA A 17 12.50 17.45 13.56
N ALA A 18 13.18 16.39 14.01
CA ALA A 18 14.00 15.58 13.13
C ALA A 18 13.11 15.09 11.98
N ALA A 19 13.44 15.48 10.76
CA ALA A 19 12.83 14.91 9.57
C ALA A 19 13.14 13.41 9.59
N ALA A 20 12.08 12.58 9.62
CA ALA A 20 12.20 11.15 9.51
C ALA A 20 13.03 10.82 8.26
N SER A 21 14.00 9.92 8.41
CA SER A 21 14.88 9.52 7.31
C SER A 21 14.08 8.73 6.27
N LYS A 22 14.53 8.69 5.01
CA LYS A 22 13.84 7.97 3.93
C LYS A 22 13.56 6.50 4.30
N ALA A 23 14.50 5.88 5.02
CA ALA A 23 14.38 4.54 5.57
C ALA A 23 13.28 4.38 6.65
N ASP A 24 12.91 5.45 7.36
CA ASP A 24 11.82 5.42 8.36
C ASP A 24 10.43 5.42 7.71
N ASN A 25 10.32 5.96 6.49
CA ASN A 25 9.06 5.98 5.72
C ASN A 25 8.80 4.65 5.00
N ASP A 26 9.88 3.93 4.63
CA ASP A 26 9.81 2.61 3.99
C ASP A 26 9.34 1.50 4.93
N ASP A 27 9.30 1.71 6.25
CA ASP A 27 8.87 0.71 7.23
C ASP A 27 7.42 1.00 7.71
N PRO A 28 6.43 0.16 7.39
CA PRO A 28 5.03 0.38 7.77
C PRO A 28 4.76 0.34 9.28
N THR A 29 5.67 -0.19 10.07
CA THR A 29 5.56 -0.19 11.53
C THR A 29 5.99 1.15 12.15
N LYS A 30 6.83 1.91 11.44
CA LYS A 30 7.45 3.17 11.88
C LYS A 30 6.91 4.41 11.18
N ALA A 31 6.52 4.25 9.92
CA ALA A 31 6.02 5.29 9.05
C ALA A 31 4.63 5.79 9.48
N GLU A 32 4.23 6.93 8.93
CA GLU A 32 2.85 7.41 9.06
C GLU A 32 1.93 6.59 8.16
N VAL A 33 1.13 5.73 8.80
CA VAL A 33 0.05 4.99 8.15
C VAL A 33 -1.23 5.81 8.26
N THR A 34 -1.84 6.08 7.12
CA THR A 34 -3.11 6.81 7.03
C THR A 34 -4.17 5.87 6.49
N ASN A 35 -5.30 5.77 7.18
CA ASN A 35 -6.45 5.05 6.61
C ASN A 35 -6.99 5.87 5.43
N LEU A 36 -7.33 5.19 4.33
CA LEU A 36 -7.74 5.85 3.11
C LEU A 36 -8.90 6.84 3.35
N GLY A 37 -8.70 8.10 2.95
CA GLY A 37 -9.72 9.15 3.07
C GLY A 37 -9.72 9.90 4.40
N GLU A 38 -8.91 9.50 5.38
CA GLU A 38 -8.67 10.29 6.59
C GLU A 38 -7.50 11.26 6.36
N ASP A 39 -7.58 12.47 6.94
CA ASP A 39 -6.49 13.47 6.90
C ASP A 39 -5.56 13.37 8.12
N LYS A 40 -5.84 12.47 9.07
CA LYS A 40 -5.05 12.29 10.29
C LYS A 40 -4.36 10.91 10.28
N PRO A 41 -3.05 10.84 10.59
CA PRO A 41 -2.35 9.57 10.74
C PRO A 41 -2.95 8.71 11.86
N VAL A 42 -2.85 7.40 11.72
CA VAL A 42 -3.13 6.45 12.81
C VAL A 42 -2.05 6.61 13.89
N PRO A 43 -2.40 6.76 15.20
CA PRO A 43 -1.43 7.14 16.25
C PRO A 43 -0.22 6.18 16.40
N LYS A 44 0.94 6.76 16.80
CA LYS A 44 2.29 6.14 16.92
C LYS A 44 2.62 5.60 18.33
N GLY A 45 3.47 4.56 18.40
CA GLY A 45 4.19 4.14 19.62
C GLY A 45 5.41 3.21 19.35
N ASP A 46 6.63 3.75 19.59
CA ASP A 46 7.99 3.22 19.94
C ASP A 46 8.68 1.98 19.26
N PRO A 47 10.04 1.86 19.22
CA PRO A 47 10.88 2.29 18.09
C PRO A 47 12.08 1.34 17.75
N PHE A 48 11.93 0.17 17.08
CA PHE A 48 13.12 -0.60 16.62
C PHE A 48 12.89 -1.48 15.36
N GLY A 49 13.93 -1.65 14.52
CA GLY A 49 14.16 -2.82 13.62
C GLY A 49 14.01 -2.66 12.09
N ASN A 50 15.12 -2.53 11.33
CA ASN A 50 15.23 -2.39 9.85
C ASN A 50 14.90 -3.66 9.04
N VAL A 51 14.52 -3.54 7.74
CA VAL A 51 15.08 -4.32 6.60
C VAL A 51 15.03 -3.50 5.28
N SER A 52 16.00 -3.79 4.41
CA SER A 52 16.55 -3.10 3.23
C SER A 52 15.88 -3.36 1.86
N ASP A 53 16.12 -2.38 0.97
CA ASP A 53 16.33 -2.33 -0.50
C ASP A 53 15.45 -3.12 -1.51
N PRO A 54 14.95 -2.46 -2.59
CA PRO A 54 13.92 -2.99 -3.48
C PRO A 54 14.50 -3.84 -4.62
N SER A 55 13.96 -5.03 -4.83
CA SER A 55 14.15 -5.78 -6.07
C SER A 55 12.82 -6.33 -6.60
N GLY A 56 12.42 -5.85 -7.77
CA GLY A 56 11.65 -6.64 -8.72
C GLY A 56 10.32 -6.02 -9.14
N VAL A 57 10.14 -5.84 -10.44
CA VAL A 57 8.82 -5.65 -11.07
C VAL A 57 7.99 -6.88 -10.73
N SER A 58 7.19 -6.81 -9.67
CA SER A 58 6.46 -7.98 -9.21
C SER A 58 5.34 -8.30 -10.20
N GLY A 59 5.14 -9.59 -10.48
CA GLY A 59 4.16 -10.08 -11.45
C GLY A 59 2.70 -9.91 -11.01
N TYR A 60 2.48 -9.33 -9.82
CA TYR A 60 1.17 -9.18 -9.22
C TYR A 60 0.35 -8.07 -9.87
N LYS A 61 -0.94 -8.35 -10.05
CA LYS A 61 -1.95 -7.35 -10.43
C LYS A 61 -2.78 -7.01 -9.19
N PRO A 62 -3.47 -5.84 -9.16
CA PRO A 62 -4.39 -5.51 -8.08
C PRO A 62 -5.45 -6.59 -7.80
N GLY A 63 -5.82 -7.38 -8.83
CA GLY A 63 -6.75 -8.50 -8.69
C GLY A 63 -6.26 -9.61 -7.76
N ALA A 64 -4.94 -9.80 -7.62
CA ALA A 64 -4.36 -10.78 -6.70
C ALA A 64 -4.66 -10.47 -5.24
N PHE A 65 -5.00 -9.22 -4.91
CA PHE A 65 -5.31 -8.76 -3.56
C PHE A 65 -6.80 -8.49 -3.35
N MET A 66 -7.65 -8.96 -4.27
CA MET A 66 -9.07 -8.62 -4.27
C MET A 66 -9.76 -9.14 -3.01
N GLY A 67 -10.50 -8.26 -2.35
CA GLY A 67 -11.20 -8.53 -1.11
C GLY A 67 -10.32 -8.45 0.14
N GLN A 68 -9.01 -8.19 0.02
CA GLN A 68 -8.09 -8.23 1.16
C GLN A 68 -7.76 -6.87 1.75
N LEU A 69 -7.49 -6.86 3.05
CA LEU A 69 -6.89 -5.73 3.74
C LEU A 69 -5.41 -5.66 3.41
N VAL A 70 -4.94 -4.51 2.95
CA VAL A 70 -3.55 -4.28 2.55
C VAL A 70 -3.01 -2.97 3.11
N LEU A 71 -1.70 -2.92 3.30
CA LEU A 71 -0.93 -1.68 3.37
C LEU A 71 -0.30 -1.43 2.01
N MET A 72 -0.48 -0.23 1.46
CA MET A 72 0.09 0.17 0.18
C MET A 72 1.04 1.36 0.36
N HIS A 73 2.30 1.20 -0.02
CA HIS A 73 3.30 2.26 -0.04
C HIS A 73 3.59 2.68 -1.47
N PRO A 74 3.07 3.83 -1.93
CA PRO A 74 3.41 4.34 -3.25
C PRO A 74 4.86 4.83 -3.26
N THR A 75 5.68 4.30 -4.17
CA THR A 75 7.13 4.60 -4.25
C THR A 75 7.46 5.53 -5.40
N GLU A 76 6.76 5.38 -6.53
CA GLU A 76 7.01 6.15 -7.76
C GLU A 76 5.72 6.32 -8.56
N THR A 77 5.60 7.45 -9.27
CA THR A 77 4.58 7.60 -10.32
C THR A 77 5.24 8.01 -11.62
N GLY A 78 4.65 7.59 -12.73
CA GLY A 78 5.14 7.98 -14.04
C GLY A 78 4.13 7.72 -15.14
N LYS A 79 4.63 7.78 -16.37
CA LYS A 79 3.92 7.43 -17.59
C LYS A 79 4.77 6.47 -18.38
N MET A 80 4.15 5.45 -18.95
CA MET A 80 4.85 4.53 -19.83
C MET A 80 3.92 3.99 -20.90
N ARG A 81 4.52 3.54 -22.00
CA ARG A 81 3.80 2.88 -23.08
C ARG A 81 3.49 1.43 -22.69
N THR A 82 2.25 1.03 -22.93
CA THR A 82 1.69 -0.31 -22.71
C THR A 82 1.10 -0.83 -24.01
N SER A 83 0.80 -2.12 -24.06
CA SER A 83 0.13 -2.75 -25.22
C SER A 83 -1.27 -2.18 -25.49
N ALA A 84 -1.90 -1.54 -24.50
CA ALA A 84 -3.22 -0.92 -24.63
C ALA A 84 -3.17 0.53 -25.17
N ASN A 85 -2.00 1.12 -25.34
CA ASN A 85 -1.87 2.51 -25.80
C ASN A 85 -2.07 2.63 -27.32
N THR A 86 -2.81 3.66 -27.72
CA THR A 86 -3.09 4.02 -29.13
C THR A 86 -2.40 5.33 -29.49
N ALA A 87 -2.41 5.73 -30.77
CA ALA A 87 -1.86 7.02 -31.18
C ALA A 87 -2.54 8.22 -30.47
N GLU A 88 -3.82 8.06 -30.10
CA GLU A 88 -4.60 9.07 -29.38
C GLU A 88 -4.33 9.07 -27.86
N ASN A 89 -3.86 7.95 -27.31
CA ASN A 89 -3.48 7.80 -25.91
C ASN A 89 -2.13 7.08 -25.83
N PRO A 90 -1.01 7.80 -26.08
CA PRO A 90 0.29 7.18 -26.33
C PRO A 90 0.94 6.57 -25.09
N GLU A 91 0.55 7.01 -23.90
CA GLU A 91 1.10 6.54 -22.62
C GLU A 91 -0.01 6.34 -21.58
N SER A 92 0.22 5.38 -20.69
CA SER A 92 -0.62 5.11 -19.53
C SER A 92 0.09 5.58 -18.27
N GLU A 93 -0.65 6.21 -17.37
CA GLU A 93 -0.14 6.57 -16.06
C GLU A 93 0.00 5.32 -15.19
N PHE A 94 1.06 5.28 -14.39
CA PHE A 94 1.31 4.21 -13.44
C PHE A 94 1.71 4.76 -12.07
N VAL A 95 1.55 3.91 -11.05
CA VAL A 95 2.19 4.05 -9.74
C VAL A 95 2.80 2.71 -9.38
N ARG A 96 4.02 2.74 -8.84
CA ARG A 96 4.67 1.58 -8.22
C ARG A 96 4.32 1.57 -6.73
N TYR A 97 3.96 0.39 -6.23
CA TYR A 97 3.62 0.19 -4.85
C TYR A 97 4.42 -0.95 -4.26
N ASP A 98 4.84 -0.79 -3.00
CA ASP A 98 5.09 -1.94 -2.15
C ASP A 98 3.78 -2.27 -1.44
N ILE A 99 3.40 -3.55 -1.44
CA ILE A 99 2.12 -4.00 -0.88
C ILE A 99 2.40 -5.03 0.22
N ILE A 100 1.74 -4.86 1.37
CA ILE A 100 1.74 -5.84 2.45
C ILE A 100 0.30 -6.30 2.68
N PRO A 101 -0.06 -7.56 2.36
CA PRO A 101 -1.35 -8.11 2.69
C PRO A 101 -1.42 -8.39 4.20
N LEU A 102 -2.48 -7.88 4.84
CA LEU A 102 -2.77 -8.10 6.26
C LEU A 102 -3.78 -9.23 6.49
N THR A 103 -4.34 -9.75 5.40
CA THR A 103 -5.26 -10.89 5.37
C THR A 103 -4.93 -11.77 4.17
N VAL A 104 -5.14 -13.07 4.29
CA VAL A 104 -5.02 -14.03 3.17
C VAL A 104 -6.35 -14.20 2.44
N PRO A 105 -6.35 -14.66 1.17
CA PRO A 105 -7.59 -14.96 0.46
C PRO A 105 -8.30 -16.16 1.09
N GLU A 106 -9.61 -16.26 0.89
CA GLU A 106 -10.39 -17.41 1.37
C GLU A 106 -10.16 -18.65 0.50
N GLU A 107 -10.25 -19.85 1.08
CA GLU A 107 -10.25 -21.08 0.29
C GLU A 107 -11.53 -21.18 -0.54
N GLY A 108 -11.42 -21.56 -1.81
CA GLY A 108 -12.61 -21.80 -2.61
C GLY A 108 -12.39 -21.80 -4.11
N ALA A 109 -13.49 -21.90 -4.85
CA ALA A 109 -13.48 -21.77 -6.29
C ALA A 109 -13.16 -20.32 -6.69
N PRO A 110 -12.41 -20.10 -7.79
CA PRO A 110 -12.07 -18.76 -8.27
C PRO A 110 -13.30 -17.85 -8.37
N THR A 111 -13.24 -16.70 -7.71
CA THR A 111 -14.25 -15.65 -7.86
C THR A 111 -13.62 -14.36 -8.36
N ARG A 112 -14.45 -13.41 -8.78
CA ARG A 112 -13.96 -12.09 -9.21
C ARG A 112 -13.68 -11.15 -8.03
N ASN A 113 -14.32 -11.38 -6.89
CA ASN A 113 -14.16 -10.64 -5.63
C ASN A 113 -14.89 -11.42 -4.52
N PRO A 114 -14.19 -11.98 -3.52
CA PRO A 114 -12.75 -11.86 -3.25
C PRO A 114 -11.88 -12.76 -4.15
N ALA A 115 -10.56 -12.54 -4.14
CA ALA A 115 -9.60 -13.55 -4.59
C ALA A 115 -9.68 -14.77 -3.67
N THR A 116 -9.31 -15.95 -4.18
CA THR A 116 -9.41 -17.22 -3.45
C THR A 116 -8.12 -18.02 -3.54
N LEU A 117 -7.83 -18.82 -2.53
CA LEU A 117 -6.74 -19.80 -2.57
C LEU A 117 -7.18 -21.03 -3.37
N GLY A 118 -6.34 -21.44 -4.30
CA GLY A 118 -6.49 -22.65 -5.11
C GLY A 118 -5.16 -23.40 -5.23
N GLN A 119 -5.18 -24.46 -6.04
CA GLN A 119 -3.98 -25.19 -6.43
C GLN A 119 -3.77 -25.05 -7.94
N ASP A 120 -2.52 -24.92 -8.37
CA ASP A 120 -2.16 -25.01 -9.77
C ASP A 120 -2.03 -26.47 -10.24
N ASP A 121 -1.62 -26.65 -11.50
CA ASP A 121 -1.46 -27.98 -12.11
C ASP A 121 -0.36 -28.83 -11.44
N ASP A 122 0.59 -28.18 -10.75
CA ASP A 122 1.69 -28.81 -10.02
C ASP A 122 1.33 -29.06 -8.53
N GLY A 123 0.16 -28.62 -8.09
CA GLY A 123 -0.36 -28.79 -6.73
C GLY A 123 0.15 -27.72 -5.74
N GLU A 124 0.82 -26.68 -6.23
CA GLU A 124 1.28 -25.56 -5.42
C GLU A 124 0.11 -24.63 -5.07
N THR A 125 0.17 -24.02 -3.88
CA THR A 125 -0.86 -23.08 -3.45
C THR A 125 -0.68 -21.77 -4.20
N VAL A 126 -1.75 -21.33 -4.86
CA VAL A 126 -1.77 -20.09 -5.66
C VAL A 126 -2.98 -19.24 -5.29
N VAL A 127 -2.84 -17.93 -5.46
CA VAL A 127 -3.98 -17.01 -5.41
C VAL A 127 -4.67 -17.00 -6.77
N THR A 128 -5.97 -17.23 -6.77
CA THR A 128 -6.79 -17.28 -7.97
C THR A 128 -7.83 -16.18 -7.96
N VAL A 129 -8.07 -15.56 -9.12
CA VAL A 129 -9.14 -14.57 -9.30
C VAL A 129 -9.70 -14.67 -10.70
N LEU A 130 -11.00 -14.46 -10.85
CA LEU A 130 -11.60 -14.33 -12.18
C LEU A 130 -11.32 -12.94 -12.76
N ASN A 131 -10.79 -12.90 -13.97
CA ASN A 131 -10.61 -11.66 -14.70
C ASN A 131 -11.96 -11.09 -15.20
N LYS A 132 -11.91 -9.97 -15.92
CA LYS A 132 -13.14 -9.31 -16.43
C LYS A 132 -13.93 -10.18 -17.42
N ASP A 133 -13.25 -11.11 -18.09
CA ASP A 133 -13.76 -11.99 -19.13
C ASP A 133 -14.21 -13.36 -18.54
N GLY A 134 -13.99 -13.58 -17.24
CA GLY A 134 -14.40 -14.79 -16.52
C GLY A 134 -13.35 -15.91 -16.56
N GLU A 135 -12.14 -15.63 -17.03
CA GLU A 135 -11.03 -16.58 -17.02
C GLU A 135 -10.29 -16.51 -15.69
N VAL A 136 -9.76 -17.65 -15.24
CA VAL A 136 -8.96 -17.73 -14.01
C VAL A 136 -7.57 -17.16 -14.29
N GLU A 137 -7.19 -16.16 -13.50
CA GLU A 137 -5.80 -15.72 -13.36
C GLU A 137 -5.26 -16.26 -12.05
N SER A 138 -4.07 -16.86 -12.10
CA SER A 138 -3.34 -17.39 -10.94
C SER A 138 -2.10 -16.55 -10.67
N PHE A 139 -1.79 -16.36 -9.39
CA PHE A 139 -0.63 -15.66 -8.88
C PHE A 139 0.03 -16.51 -7.80
N GLU A 140 1.33 -16.28 -7.58
CA GLU A 140 2.04 -16.88 -6.46
C GLU A 140 1.33 -16.54 -5.13
N ALA A 141 1.32 -17.50 -4.20
CA ALA A 141 0.77 -17.27 -2.88
C ALA A 141 1.71 -16.38 -2.05
N TYR A 142 1.12 -15.61 -1.14
CA TYR A 142 1.84 -14.75 -0.22
C TYR A 142 1.38 -14.96 1.21
N GLU A 143 2.25 -14.66 2.16
CA GLU A 143 1.96 -14.73 3.58
C GLU A 143 1.41 -13.41 4.14
N VAL A 144 0.66 -13.47 5.24
CA VAL A 144 0.26 -12.27 5.97
C VAL A 144 1.51 -11.53 6.45
N GLY A 145 1.60 -10.25 6.10
CA GLY A 145 2.73 -9.41 6.46
C GLY A 145 3.93 -9.51 5.52
N GLU A 146 3.86 -10.34 4.48
CA GLU A 146 4.88 -10.39 3.44
C GLU A 146 4.91 -9.07 2.67
N ARG A 147 6.11 -8.53 2.42
CA ARG A 147 6.27 -7.33 1.59
C ARG A 147 6.48 -7.75 0.14
N ILE A 148 5.54 -7.34 -0.70
CA ILE A 148 5.59 -7.54 -2.14
C ILE A 148 6.01 -6.21 -2.76
N ASP A 149 7.27 -6.14 -3.18
CA ASP A 149 7.88 -4.91 -3.67
C ASP A 149 7.49 -4.60 -5.13
N ASP A 150 7.55 -3.31 -5.48
CA ASP A 150 7.52 -2.81 -6.85
C ASP A 150 6.40 -3.40 -7.74
N VAL A 151 5.19 -3.45 -7.16
CA VAL A 151 3.93 -3.78 -7.84
C VAL A 151 3.53 -2.62 -8.75
N LEU A 152 3.55 -2.86 -10.05
CA LEU A 152 3.24 -1.85 -11.06
C LEU A 152 1.73 -1.75 -11.34
N ILE A 153 1.10 -0.64 -10.96
CA ILE A 153 -0.35 -0.46 -11.06
C ILE A 153 -0.72 0.61 -12.09
N PHE A 154 -1.56 0.23 -13.07
CA PHE A 154 -2.16 1.12 -14.08
C PHE A 154 -3.64 1.43 -13.82
N ASN A 155 -4.23 0.83 -12.79
CA ASN A 155 -5.63 1.05 -12.44
C ASN A 155 -5.85 2.52 -12.04
N LYS A 156 -6.66 3.27 -12.81
CA LYS A 156 -6.83 4.72 -12.65
C LYS A 156 -7.20 5.15 -11.20
N PRO A 157 -8.19 4.54 -10.53
CA PRO A 157 -8.45 4.85 -9.12
C PRO A 157 -7.23 4.68 -8.21
N LEU A 158 -6.54 3.54 -8.28
CA LEU A 158 -5.36 3.27 -7.46
C LEU A 158 -4.18 4.19 -7.82
N VAL A 159 -4.00 4.52 -9.09
CA VAL A 159 -3.02 5.52 -9.54
C VAL A 159 -3.30 6.89 -8.92
N ARG A 160 -4.57 7.29 -8.86
CA ARG A 160 -4.97 8.57 -8.27
C ARG A 160 -4.71 8.61 -6.76
N GLU A 161 -5.01 7.53 -6.03
CA GLU A 161 -4.74 7.48 -4.59
C GLU A 161 -3.24 7.53 -4.29
N GLY A 162 -2.41 6.83 -5.08
CA GLY A 162 -0.96 6.83 -4.91
C GLY A 162 -0.32 8.17 -5.20
N LYS A 163 -0.75 8.85 -6.27
CA LYS A 163 -0.34 10.23 -6.57
C LYS A 163 -0.69 11.17 -5.42
N LYS A 164 -1.91 11.10 -4.92
CA LYS A 164 -2.38 11.93 -3.80
C LYS A 164 -1.58 11.67 -2.52
N ALA A 165 -1.26 10.40 -2.23
CA ALA A 165 -0.44 10.04 -1.09
C ALA A 165 0.99 10.58 -1.21
N LEU A 166 1.62 10.44 -2.38
CA LEU A 166 2.94 11.00 -2.65
C LEU A 166 2.96 12.54 -2.56
N GLU A 167 1.95 13.22 -3.09
CA GLU A 167 1.80 14.67 -2.98
C GLU A 167 1.63 15.14 -1.52
N LYS A 168 0.95 14.35 -0.69
CA LYS A 168 0.75 14.63 0.73
C LYS A 168 1.90 14.16 1.63
N GLY A 169 2.85 13.38 1.12
CA GLY A 169 3.89 12.72 1.92
C GLY A 169 3.37 11.58 2.80
N THR A 170 2.23 10.99 2.46
CA THR A 170 1.70 9.80 3.15
C THR A 170 2.47 8.57 2.69
N SER A 171 3.17 7.92 3.62
CA SER A 171 3.96 6.73 3.33
C SER A 171 3.08 5.51 3.12
N TRP A 172 2.17 5.18 4.03
CA TRP A 172 1.36 3.98 3.90
C TRP A 172 -0.13 4.27 3.92
N LEU A 173 -0.83 3.66 2.97
CA LEU A 173 -2.28 3.67 2.89
C LEU A 173 -2.81 2.33 3.39
N LEU A 174 -3.63 2.36 4.44
CA LEU A 174 -4.39 1.19 4.90
C LEU A 174 -5.75 1.15 4.20
N GLY A 175 -6.11 0.02 3.61
CA GLY A 175 -7.44 -0.18 3.06
C GLY A 175 -7.68 -1.56 2.47
N ARG A 176 -8.93 -1.84 2.10
CA ARG A 176 -9.35 -3.08 1.46
C ARG A 176 -9.45 -2.90 -0.05
N ILE A 177 -8.79 -3.77 -0.81
CA ILE A 177 -8.92 -3.75 -2.27
C ILE A 177 -10.23 -4.41 -2.66
N THR A 178 -11.09 -3.71 -3.38
CA THR A 178 -12.43 -4.21 -3.78
C THR A 178 -12.83 -3.74 -5.16
N LEU A 179 -13.96 -4.24 -5.67
CA LEU A 179 -14.61 -3.69 -6.86
C LEU A 179 -15.49 -2.48 -6.50
N GLY A 180 -15.26 -1.37 -7.19
CA GLY A 180 -16.12 -0.20 -7.13
C GLY A 180 -17.41 -0.37 -7.94
N THR A 181 -18.23 0.67 -7.96
CA THR A 181 -19.50 0.66 -8.70
C THR A 181 -19.27 0.60 -10.21
N LYS A 182 -19.87 -0.41 -10.85
CA LYS A 182 -19.89 -0.56 -12.31
C LYS A 182 -20.69 0.58 -12.96
N LYS A 183 -20.10 1.27 -13.94
CA LYS A 183 -20.83 2.18 -14.83
C LYS A 183 -21.36 1.44 -16.06
N PRO A 184 -22.48 1.88 -16.66
CA PRO A 184 -22.98 1.29 -17.90
C PRO A 184 -21.89 1.24 -18.98
N GLY A 185 -21.70 0.06 -19.60
CA GLY A 185 -20.70 -0.15 -20.65
C GLY A 185 -19.24 -0.25 -20.18
N GLN A 186 -18.97 -0.22 -18.88
CA GLN A 186 -17.60 -0.35 -18.33
C GLN A 186 -17.53 -1.46 -17.28
N SER A 187 -16.34 -2.04 -17.10
CA SER A 187 -16.08 -2.95 -15.98
C SER A 187 -16.06 -2.19 -14.66
N ALA A 188 -16.49 -2.84 -13.58
CA ALA A 188 -16.28 -2.32 -12.24
C ALA A 188 -14.77 -2.09 -12.02
N PRO A 189 -14.35 -0.87 -11.64
CA PRO A 189 -12.94 -0.60 -11.41
C PRO A 189 -12.50 -1.23 -10.09
N VAL A 190 -11.25 -1.69 -10.04
CA VAL A 190 -10.61 -2.01 -8.75
C VAL A 190 -10.36 -0.70 -8.00
N ILE A 191 -10.68 -0.65 -6.72
CA ILE A 191 -10.51 0.51 -5.84
C ILE A 191 -9.92 0.07 -4.50
N LEU A 192 -9.30 1.01 -3.79
CA LEU A 192 -9.00 0.87 -2.37
C LEU A 192 -10.14 1.51 -1.59
N VAL A 193 -10.65 0.83 -0.57
CA VAL A 193 -11.69 1.33 0.34
C VAL A 193 -11.09 1.47 1.73
N ALA A 194 -11.52 2.48 2.48
CA ALA A 194 -11.11 2.68 3.86
C ALA A 194 -11.38 1.41 4.69
N GLY A 195 -10.40 1.00 5.50
CA GLY A 195 -10.60 -0.10 6.44
C GLY A 195 -11.56 0.32 7.56
N ASP A 196 -12.45 -0.58 7.96
CA ASP A 196 -13.35 -0.38 9.09
C ASP A 196 -12.64 -0.51 10.46
N GLU A 197 -13.40 -0.56 11.55
CA GLU A 197 -12.84 -0.71 12.90
C GLU A 197 -12.16 -2.06 13.13
N GLU A 198 -12.69 -3.14 12.52
CA GLU A 198 -12.11 -4.48 12.59
C GLU A 198 -10.79 -4.52 11.81
N ASP A 199 -10.77 -3.93 10.61
CA ASP A 199 -9.56 -3.78 9.79
C ASP A 199 -8.48 -2.97 10.51
N LYS A 200 -8.88 -1.88 11.19
CA LYS A 200 -7.95 -1.09 12.01
C LYS A 200 -7.40 -1.95 13.16
N ALA A 201 -8.20 -2.80 13.79
CA ALA A 201 -7.73 -3.70 14.85
C ALA A 201 -6.74 -4.74 14.31
N ILE A 202 -7.03 -5.37 13.17
CA ILE A 202 -6.13 -6.31 12.48
C ILE A 202 -4.77 -5.64 12.21
N TYR A 203 -4.79 -4.41 11.70
CA TYR A 203 -3.56 -3.65 11.48
C TYR A 203 -2.77 -3.42 12.78
N GLN A 204 -3.43 -3.04 13.88
CA GLN A 204 -2.75 -2.84 15.16
C GLN A 204 -2.14 -4.14 15.71
N GLU A 205 -2.85 -5.27 15.57
CA GLU A 205 -2.34 -6.58 15.97
C GLU A 205 -1.11 -6.98 15.16
N TRP A 206 -1.19 -6.85 13.83
CA TRP A 206 -0.06 -7.11 12.94
C TRP A 206 1.13 -6.23 13.30
N ARG A 207 0.90 -4.92 13.50
CA ARG A 207 1.95 -3.96 13.87
C ARG A 207 2.63 -4.34 15.19
N ALA A 208 1.85 -4.76 16.19
CA ALA A 208 2.36 -5.19 17.49
C ALA A 208 3.16 -6.50 17.40
N GLN A 209 2.84 -7.38 16.46
CA GLN A 209 3.61 -8.61 16.19
C GLN A 209 4.89 -8.30 15.43
N ALA A 210 4.81 -7.46 14.40
CA ALA A 210 5.96 -7.04 13.59
C ALA A 210 7.02 -6.33 14.44
N ALA A 211 6.62 -5.51 15.41
CA ALA A 211 7.53 -4.83 16.34
C ALA A 211 8.28 -5.75 17.31
N LYS A 212 7.89 -7.03 17.43
CA LYS A 212 8.56 -8.03 18.29
C LYS A 212 9.58 -8.88 17.56
N LYS A 213 9.58 -8.85 16.22
CA LYS A 213 10.57 -9.54 15.38
C LYS A 213 11.82 -8.66 15.24
#